data_AF-A0A5D4H8Z6-F1
#
_entry.id   AF-A0A5D4H8Z6-F1
#
_cell.length_a   1.000
_cell.length_b   1.000
_cell.length_c   1.000
_cell.angle_alpha   90.00
_cell.angle_beta   90.00
_cell.angle_gamma   90.00
#
_symmetry.space_group_name_H-M   'P 1'
#
loop_
_entity.id
_entity.type
_entity.pdbx_description
1 polymer ?
#
loop_
_entity_poly.entity_id
_entity_poly.type
_entity_poly.pdbx_seq_one_letter_code
_entity_poly.pdbx_strand_id
1 'polypeptide(L)'
;MMDRKLNRAGAALAALLVISVAQPAWSSSGGGLPWEAPLQQIQQSITGPVAGFIALSAVAVAGGMLIFGGELNDFARRLVYVVLVAGILLGATQIVALFGATGASIGAFDMASTAQQVPGEG
;
A
#
# COMPACT_ATOMS: atom_id res chain seq x y z
N MET A 1 -27.10 -11.47 13.56
CA MET A 1 -25.84 -12.16 13.19
C MET A 1 -25.45 -11.92 11.72
N MET A 2 -26.37 -11.48 10.84
CA MET A 2 -26.10 -11.09 9.45
C MET A 2 -25.51 -9.68 9.29
N ASP A 3 -25.45 -8.89 10.36
CA ASP A 3 -25.18 -7.44 10.35
C ASP A 3 -23.68 -7.13 10.17
N ARG A 4 -22.81 -8.02 10.67
CA ARG A 4 -21.34 -7.90 10.55
C ARG A 4 -20.83 -8.14 9.13
N LYS A 5 -21.56 -8.92 8.31
CA LYS A 5 -21.16 -9.22 6.93
C LYS A 5 -21.44 -8.03 6.00
N LEU A 6 -22.55 -7.33 6.24
CA LEU A 6 -22.91 -6.12 5.50
C LEU A 6 -21.95 -4.96 5.81
N ASN A 7 -21.57 -4.81 7.09
CA ASN A 7 -20.63 -3.75 7.50
C ASN A 7 -19.20 -3.96 6.94
N ARG A 8 -18.79 -5.23 6.76
CA ARG A 8 -17.49 -5.59 6.15
C ARG A 8 -17.47 -5.35 4.64
N ALA A 9 -18.57 -5.66 3.93
CA ALA A 9 -18.69 -5.36 2.51
C ALA A 9 -18.71 -3.85 2.24
N GLY A 10 -19.40 -3.08 3.09
CA GLY A 10 -19.40 -1.61 3.03
C GLY A 10 -18.02 -1.00 3.27
N ALA A 11 -17.27 -1.52 4.25
CA ALA A 11 -15.91 -1.06 4.53
C ALA A 11 -14.93 -1.38 3.39
N ALA A 12 -15.07 -2.54 2.72
CA ALA A 12 -14.24 -2.90 1.57
C ALA A 12 -14.51 -2.00 0.36
N LEU A 13 -15.78 -1.69 0.08
CA LEU A 13 -16.16 -0.73 -0.98
C LEU A 13 -15.67 0.68 -0.68
N ALA A 14 -15.77 1.13 0.58
CA ALA A 14 -15.27 2.43 1.02
C ALA A 14 -13.74 2.52 0.89
N ALA A 15 -13.01 1.47 1.25
CA ALA A 15 -11.55 1.42 1.10
C ALA A 15 -11.13 1.47 -0.39
N LEU A 16 -11.85 0.75 -1.26
CA LEU A 16 -11.62 0.78 -2.71
C LEU A 16 -11.91 2.17 -3.30
N LEU A 17 -12.95 2.85 -2.81
CA LEU A 17 -13.27 4.24 -3.17
C LEU A 17 -12.19 5.23 -2.70
N VAL A 18 -11.68 5.09 -1.48
CA VAL A 18 -10.60 5.93 -0.96
C VAL A 18 -9.29 5.74 -1.75
N ILE A 19 -8.96 4.51 -2.14
CA ILE A 19 -7.81 4.23 -3.02
C ILE A 19 -8.02 4.84 -4.42
N SER A 20 -9.26 4.86 -4.93
CA SER A 20 -9.57 5.48 -6.23
C SER A 20 -9.52 7.02 -6.24
N VAL A 21 -9.57 7.66 -5.07
CA VAL A 21 -9.51 9.13 -4.90
C VAL A 21 -8.13 9.60 -4.45
N ALA A 22 -7.20 8.69 -4.13
CA ALA A 22 -5.83 9.03 -3.78
C ALA A 22 -5.10 9.67 -4.97
N GLN A 23 -5.16 11.00 -5.06
CA GLN A 23 -4.39 11.78 -6.02
C GLN A 23 -2.91 11.69 -5.65
N PRO A 24 -2.00 11.47 -6.62
CA PRO A 24 -0.57 11.48 -6.36
C PRO A 24 -0.17 12.87 -5.86
N ALA A 25 0.46 12.93 -4.68
CA ALA A 25 1.08 14.15 -4.19
C ALA A 25 2.29 14.48 -5.08
N TRP A 26 2.09 15.35 -6.08
CA TRP A 26 3.18 15.93 -6.85
C TRP A 26 3.99 16.86 -5.94
N SER A 27 5.20 16.43 -5.58
CA SER A 27 6.21 17.32 -5.05
C SER A 27 6.67 18.23 -6.20
N SER A 28 6.16 19.45 -6.26
CA SER A 28 6.66 20.48 -7.18
C SER A 28 7.89 21.15 -6.57
N SER A 29 9.05 20.50 -6.63
CA SER A 29 10.33 21.20 -6.42
C SER A 29 10.78 21.77 -7.76
N GLY A 30 10.56 23.07 -7.95
CA GLY A 30 10.96 23.79 -9.16
C GLY A 30 12.47 23.81 -9.39
N GLY A 31 12.87 23.74 -10.67
CA GLY A 31 14.28 23.91 -11.08
C GLY A 31 14.62 23.16 -12.36
N GLY A 32 14.18 23.67 -13.51
CA GLY A 32 14.21 22.99 -14.81
C GLY A 32 15.61 22.67 -15.32
N LEU A 33 15.91 21.37 -15.36
CA LEU A 33 17.01 20.81 -16.14
C LEU A 33 16.45 20.27 -17.47
N PRO A 34 17.15 20.39 -18.61
CA PRO A 34 16.58 20.02 -19.92
C PRO A 34 16.25 18.53 -20.06
N TRP A 35 16.83 17.67 -19.22
CA TRP A 35 16.51 16.25 -19.11
C TRP A 35 15.32 15.94 -18.19
N GLU A 36 14.82 16.91 -17.44
CA GLU A 36 13.67 16.71 -16.56
C GLU A 36 12.37 16.57 -17.35
N ALA A 37 12.22 17.28 -18.47
CA ALA A 37 11.02 17.17 -19.32
C ALA A 37 10.87 15.78 -19.98
N PRO A 38 11.92 15.17 -20.57
CA PRO A 38 11.86 13.78 -21.02
C PRO A 38 11.58 12.77 -19.89
N LEU A 39 12.18 12.96 -18.71
CA LEU A 39 11.95 12.07 -17.56
C LEU A 39 10.53 12.19 -17.01
N GLN A 40 9.97 13.40 -16.96
CA GLN A 40 8.56 13.62 -16.63
C GLN A 40 7.63 12.99 -17.67
N GLN A 41 7.98 13.06 -18.96
CA GLN A 41 7.16 12.46 -20.02
C GLN A 41 7.13 10.92 -19.93
N ILE A 42 8.26 10.29 -19.58
CA ILE A 42 8.32 8.85 -19.31
C ILE A 42 7.50 8.51 -18.06
N GLN A 43 7.63 9.30 -16.99
CA GLN A 43 6.86 9.10 -15.76
C GLN A 43 5.35 9.22 -16.03
N GLN A 44 4.93 10.24 -16.79
CA GLN A 44 3.54 10.41 -17.23
C GLN A 44 3.09 9.30 -18.19
N SER A 45 3.98 8.69 -18.96
CA SER A 45 3.61 7.56 -19.84
C SER A 45 3.36 6.27 -19.07
N ILE A 46 4.07 6.09 -17.94
CA ILE A 46 3.92 4.93 -17.05
C ILE A 46 2.70 5.08 -16.13
N THR A 47 2.31 6.30 -15.77
CA THR A 47 1.15 6.57 -14.91
C THR A 47 -0.09 7.09 -15.65
N GLY A 48 0.05 7.40 -16.93
CA GLY A 48 -0.99 8.02 -17.76
C GLY A 48 -1.94 7.03 -18.44
N PRO A 49 -2.84 7.54 -19.30
CA PRO A 49 -3.89 6.74 -19.95
C PRO A 49 -3.35 5.55 -20.75
N VAL A 50 -2.15 5.67 -21.32
CA VAL A 50 -1.49 4.62 -22.11
C VAL A 50 -1.23 3.38 -21.25
N ALA A 51 -0.72 3.54 -20.02
CA ALA A 51 -0.54 2.44 -19.09
C ALA A 51 -1.89 1.79 -18.72
N GLY A 52 -2.94 2.58 -18.59
CA GLY A 52 -4.31 2.11 -18.38
C GLY A 52 -4.80 1.19 -19.51
N PHE A 53 -4.61 1.57 -20.78
CA PHE A 53 -5.00 0.73 -21.92
C PHE A 53 -4.17 -0.56 -22.00
N ILE A 54 -2.88 -0.52 -21.65
CA ILE A 54 -2.03 -1.72 -21.59
C ILE A 54 -2.52 -2.66 -20.48
N ALA A 55 -2.80 -2.13 -19.30
CA ALA A 55 -3.32 -2.91 -18.17
C ALA A 55 -4.67 -3.55 -18.50
N LEU A 56 -5.58 -2.79 -19.10
CA LEU A 56 -6.88 -3.29 -19.56
C LEU A 56 -6.73 -4.41 -20.61
N SER A 57 -5.79 -4.25 -21.54
CA SER A 57 -5.49 -5.27 -22.55
C SER A 57 -4.93 -6.55 -21.90
N ALA A 58 -3.99 -6.42 -20.95
CA ALA A 58 -3.42 -7.56 -20.23
C ALA A 58 -4.47 -8.33 -19.42
N VAL A 59 -5.37 -7.62 -18.74
CA VAL A 59 -6.49 -8.23 -17.99
C VAL A 59 -7.45 -8.94 -18.94
N ALA A 60 -7.75 -8.35 -20.10
CA ALA A 60 -8.60 -8.98 -21.11
C ALA A 60 -7.98 -10.27 -21.68
N VAL A 61 -6.67 -10.28 -21.96
CA VAL A 61 -5.96 -11.48 -22.41
C VAL A 61 -5.93 -12.55 -21.32
N ALA A 62 -5.64 -12.17 -20.07
CA ALA A 62 -5.66 -13.10 -18.93
C ALA A 62 -7.06 -13.69 -18.69
N GLY A 63 -8.11 -12.87 -18.76
CA GLY A 63 -9.51 -13.31 -18.68
C GLY A 63 -9.93 -14.20 -19.86
N GLY A 64 -9.46 -13.88 -21.07
CA GLY A 64 -9.69 -14.70 -22.25
C GLY A 64 -9.04 -16.09 -22.13
N MET A 65 -7.78 -16.15 -21.70
CA MET A 65 -7.08 -17.43 -21.46
C MET A 65 -7.79 -18.28 -20.39
N LEU A 66 -8.38 -17.65 -19.37
CA LEU A 66 -9.17 -18.31 -18.33
C LEU A 66 -10.50 -18.89 -18.84
N ILE A 67 -11.22 -18.20 -19.73
CA ILE A 67 -12.53 -18.67 -20.24
C ILE A 67 -12.36 -19.76 -21.29
N PHE A 68 -11.38 -19.62 -22.18
CA PHE A 68 -11.14 -20.58 -23.27
C PHE A 68 -10.32 -21.80 -22.84
N GLY A 69 -9.89 -21.87 -21.58
CA GLY A 69 -9.39 -23.11 -20.98
C GLY A 69 -8.02 -23.55 -21.47
N GLY A 70 -7.10 -22.62 -21.75
CA GLY A 70 -5.68 -22.95 -21.93
C GLY A 70 -5.04 -23.22 -20.57
N GLU A 71 -4.61 -24.47 -20.32
CA GLU A 71 -4.00 -24.95 -19.05
C GLU A 71 -4.48 -24.22 -17.78
N LEU A 72 -5.80 -24.13 -17.59
CA LEU A 72 -6.44 -23.42 -16.46
C LEU A 72 -5.84 -23.83 -15.10
N ASN A 73 -5.53 -25.13 -14.97
CA ASN A 73 -4.91 -25.70 -13.80
C ASN A 73 -3.52 -25.10 -13.53
N ASP A 74 -2.71 -24.85 -14.56
CA ASP A 74 -1.38 -24.25 -14.43
C ASP A 74 -1.46 -22.75 -14.10
N PHE A 75 -2.38 -22.03 -14.75
CA PHE A 75 -2.64 -20.62 -14.42
C PHE A 75 -3.15 -20.45 -12.99
N ALA A 76 -4.15 -21.23 -12.58
CA ALA A 76 -4.70 -21.19 -11.22
C ALA A 76 -3.61 -21.51 -10.18
N ARG A 77 -2.75 -22.50 -10.48
CA ARG A 77 -1.61 -22.86 -9.64
C ARG A 77 -0.61 -21.70 -9.50
N ARG A 78 -0.26 -21.02 -10.59
CA ARG A 78 0.60 -19.83 -10.56
C ARG A 78 -0.03 -18.68 -9.78
N LEU A 79 -1.33 -18.42 -9.97
CA LEU A 79 -2.06 -17.35 -9.28
C LEU A 79 -2.07 -17.59 -7.76
N VAL A 80 -2.33 -18.83 -7.33
CA VAL A 80 -2.28 -19.21 -5.92
C VAL A 80 -0.90 -18.94 -5.31
N TYR A 81 0.20 -19.23 -6.00
CA TYR A 81 1.54 -18.93 -5.51
C TYR A 81 1.78 -17.42 -5.35
N VAL A 82 1.40 -16.62 -6.35
CA VAL A 82 1.56 -15.15 -6.30
C VAL A 82 0.76 -14.55 -5.14
N VAL A 83 -0.49 -14.98 -4.97
CA VAL A 83 -1.36 -14.51 -3.88
C VAL A 83 -0.86 -14.97 -2.52
N LEU A 84 -0.40 -16.22 -2.39
CA LEU A 84 0.21 -16.72 -1.14
C LEU A 84 1.42 -15.89 -0.73
N VAL A 85 2.35 -15.65 -1.66
CA VAL A 85 3.56 -14.87 -1.39
C VAL A 85 3.21 -13.43 -1.02
N ALA A 86 2.35 -12.77 -1.80
CA ALA A 86 1.90 -11.42 -1.48
C ALA A 86 1.22 -11.36 -0.11
N GLY A 87 0.29 -12.27 0.18
CA GLY A 87 -0.41 -12.33 1.46
C GLY A 87 0.53 -12.51 2.65
N ILE A 88 1.56 -13.36 2.53
CA ILE A 88 2.58 -13.54 3.56
C ILE A 88 3.38 -12.25 3.75
N LEU A 89 3.83 -11.59 2.67
CA LEU A 89 4.61 -10.34 2.77
C LEU A 89 3.79 -9.21 3.40
N LEU A 90 2.53 -9.04 3.02
CA LEU A 90 1.64 -8.05 3.62
C LEU A 90 1.37 -8.38 5.11
N GLY A 91 1.11 -9.65 5.43
CA GLY A 91 0.84 -10.10 6.81
C GLY A 91 2.06 -10.11 7.73
N ALA A 92 3.27 -10.27 7.19
CA ALA A 92 4.51 -10.33 7.97
C ALA A 92 4.74 -9.06 8.80
N THR A 93 4.38 -7.88 8.27
CA THR A 93 4.48 -6.60 9.00
C THR A 93 3.67 -6.61 10.29
N GLN A 94 2.49 -7.24 10.29
CA GLN A 94 1.63 -7.35 11.46
C GLN A 94 2.23 -8.28 12.50
N ILE A 95 2.82 -9.40 12.08
CA ILE A 95 3.50 -10.34 12.97
C ILE A 95 4.71 -9.68 13.62
N VAL A 96 5.53 -8.96 12.86
CA VAL A 96 6.70 -8.22 13.38
C VAL A 96 6.27 -7.14 14.38
N ALA A 97 5.17 -6.42 14.12
CA ALA A 97 4.65 -5.41 15.03
C ALA A 97 4.25 -5.97 16.41
N LEU A 98 3.70 -7.20 16.46
CA LEU A 98 3.33 -7.85 17.73
C LEU A 98 4.52 -8.09 18.66
N PHE A 99 5.69 -8.41 18.09
CA PHE A 99 6.93 -8.63 18.84
C PHE A 99 7.77 -7.35 19.01
N GLY A 100 7.64 -6.38 18.10
CA GLY A 100 8.31 -5.08 18.20
C GLY A 100 7.70 -4.15 19.26
N ALA A 101 6.36 -4.12 19.36
CA ALA A 101 5.65 -3.27 20.33
C ALA A 101 5.79 -3.73 21.79
N THR A 102 6.03 -5.03 22.02
CA THR A 102 6.25 -5.60 23.35
C THR A 102 7.72 -5.60 23.79
N GLY A 103 8.65 -5.42 22.85
CA GLY A 103 10.10 -5.42 23.11
C GLY A 103 10.71 -4.08 23.52
N ALA A 104 10.04 -2.94 23.28
CA ALA A 104 10.58 -1.60 23.55
C ALA A 104 9.72 -0.82 24.57
N SER A 105 9.74 -1.23 25.84
CA SER A 105 9.26 -0.40 26.96
C SER A 105 10.36 0.02 27.92
N ILE A 106 11.63 -0.30 27.64
CA ILE A 106 12.75 0.15 28.45
C ILE A 106 13.41 1.34 27.75
N GLY A 107 13.00 2.55 28.13
CA GLY A 107 13.62 3.78 27.64
C GLY A 107 12.74 5.02 27.64
N ALA A 108 11.81 5.16 28.59
CA ALA A 108 11.15 6.43 28.86
C ALA A 108 11.01 6.65 30.38
N PHE A 109 12.07 6.32 31.11
CA PHE A 109 12.30 6.91 32.42
C PHE A 109 13.49 7.85 32.23
N ASP A 110 13.27 9.11 32.61
CA ASP A 110 14.25 10.14 32.92
C ASP A 110 14.19 11.38 32.00
N MET A 111 13.66 12.48 32.59
CA MET A 111 13.95 13.90 32.34
C MET A 111 12.81 14.82 32.80
N ALA A 112 11.60 14.31 33.05
CA ALA A 112 10.48 15.15 33.50
C ALA A 112 10.47 15.43 35.02
N SER A 113 11.17 14.64 35.84
CA SER A 113 11.14 14.76 37.32
C SER A 113 12.26 15.63 37.91
N THR A 114 13.30 15.99 37.14
CA THR A 114 14.43 16.81 37.62
C THR A 114 14.21 18.32 37.48
N ALA A 115 13.15 18.77 36.78
CA ALA A 115 12.90 20.19 36.55
C ALA A 115 12.10 20.91 37.66
N GLN A 116 11.62 20.21 38.70
CA GLN A 116 10.71 20.79 39.70
C GLN A 116 11.27 20.84 41.13
N GLN A 117 12.60 20.93 41.30
CA GLN A 117 13.17 21.15 42.63
C GLN A 117 14.25 22.23 42.61
N VAL A 118 13.80 23.49 42.48
CA VAL A 118 14.55 24.66 42.96
C VAL A 118 13.61 25.46 43.87
N PRO A 119 13.69 25.29 45.20
CA PRO A 119 13.03 26.19 46.15
C PRO A 119 13.72 27.55 46.06
N GLY A 120 12.97 28.60 45.72
CA GLY A 120 13.48 29.96 45.74
C GLY A 120 13.79 30.39 47.18
N GLU A 121 15.05 30.74 47.44
CA GLU A 121 15.47 31.44 48.65
C GLU A 121 15.13 32.93 48.50
N GLY A 122 14.42 33.47 49.49
CA GLY A 122 14.14 34.89 49.69
C GLY A 122 14.21 35.21 51.18
#